data_AF-A0AAQ0MEA4-F1
#
_entry.id   AF-A0AAQ0MEA4-F1
#
_cell.length_a   1.000
_cell.length_b   1.000
_cell.length_c   1.000
_cell.angle_alpha   90.00
_cell.angle_beta   90.00
_cell.angle_gamma   90.00
#
_symmetry.space_group_name_H-M   'P 1'
#
loop_
_entity.id
_entity.type
_entity.pdbx_description
1 polymer ?
#
loop_
_entity_poly.entity_id
_entity_poly.type
_entity_poly.pdbx_seq_one_letter_code
_entity_poly.pdbx_strand_id
1 'polypeptide(L)' 'KVLIVMHHNGKIYNSKNIQQLLDKRYMNAQIRKQGGRHKGPPPFTKQDQKVFEQSLLRVIHRIKELD' A
#
# COMPACT_ATOMS: atom_id res chain seq x y z
N LYS A 1 -13.40 -2.95 16.06
CA LYS A 1 -11.94 -3.19 16.07
C LYS A 1 -11.48 -3.32 14.62
N VAL A 2 -10.40 -2.65 14.19
CA VAL A 2 -9.88 -2.81 12.81
C VAL A 2 -9.10 -4.12 12.73
N LEU A 3 -9.39 -4.97 11.73
CA LEU A 3 -8.69 -6.24 11.54
C LEU A 3 -7.52 -6.13 10.57
N ILE A 4 -7.74 -5.49 9.41
CA ILE A 4 -6.77 -5.42 8.30
C ILE A 4 -6.84 -4.03 7.68
N VAL A 5 -5.68 -3.47 7.34
CA VAL A 5 -5.56 -2.23 6.56
C VAL A 5 -4.85 -2.56 5.25
N MET A 6 -5.47 -2.21 4.12
CA MET A 6 -4.97 -2.51 2.78
C MET A 6 -4.86 -1.22 1.95
N HIS A 7 -3.80 -1.13 1.16
CA HIS A 7 -3.59 -0.09 0.18
C HIS A 7 -4.25 -0.44 -1.17
N HIS A 8 -4.58 0.56 -1.99
CA HIS A 8 -5.23 0.40 -3.29
C HIS A 8 -4.42 -0.39 -4.35
N ASN A 9 -3.17 -0.77 -4.06
CA ASN A 9 -2.37 -1.68 -4.90
C ASN A 9 -2.31 -3.12 -4.36
N GLY A 10 -3.12 -3.44 -3.35
CA GLY A 10 -3.24 -4.78 -2.76
C GLY A 10 -2.26 -5.05 -1.61
N LYS A 11 -1.37 -4.10 -1.28
CA LYS A 11 -0.43 -4.27 -0.15
C LYS A 11 -1.14 -4.11 1.19
N ILE A 12 -0.89 -5.04 2.10
CA ILE A 12 -1.36 -4.96 3.49
C ILE A 12 -0.38 -4.14 4.32
N TYR A 13 -0.90 -3.20 5.09
CA TYR A 13 -0.11 -2.51 6.10
C TYR A 13 -0.11 -3.30 7.41
N ASN A 14 1.08 -3.48 7.96
CA ASN A 14 1.30 -4.14 9.24
C ASN A 14 2.53 -3.54 9.93
N SER A 15 2.79 -3.94 11.17
CA SER A 15 3.93 -3.45 11.95
C SER A 15 5.28 -3.69 11.28
N LYS A 16 5.40 -4.73 10.44
CA LYS A 16 6.67 -5.09 9.77
C LYS A 16 7.03 -4.13 8.63
N ASN A 17 6.05 -3.52 7.96
CA ASN A 17 6.31 -2.66 6.81
C ASN A 17 5.97 -1.18 7.02
N ILE A 18 5.19 -0.85 8.05
CA ILE A 18 4.76 0.52 8.28
C ILE A 18 5.94 1.45 8.55
N GLN A 19 6.95 1.00 9.31
CA GLN A 19 8.14 1.81 9.61
C GLN A 19 8.86 2.23 8.32
N GLN A 20 9.16 1.26 7.45
CA GLN A 20 9.84 1.53 6.18
C GLN A 20 9.05 2.50 5.27
N LEU A 21 7.72 2.47 5.32
CA LEU A 21 6.87 3.39 4.55
C LEU A 21 6.93 4.81 5.12
N LEU A 22 6.96 4.96 6.44
CA LEU A 22 7.12 6.24 7.12
C LEU A 22 8.49 6.85 6.85
N ASP A 23 9.54 6.04 6.86
CA ASP A 23 10.91 6.48 6.55
C ASP A 23 11.02 6.97 5.11
N LYS A 24 10.47 6.21 4.15
CA LYS A 24 10.39 6.64 2.74
C LYS A 24 9.64 7.95 2.58
N ARG A 25 8.52 8.12 3.30
CA ARG A 25 7.75 9.37 3.30
C ARG A 25 8.57 10.54 3.83
N TYR A 26 9.32 10.34 4.90
CA TYR A 26 10.21 11.36 5.46
C TYR A 26 11.30 11.76 4.46
N MET A 27 12.00 10.78 3.88
CA MET A 27 13.06 11.03 2.90
C MET A 27 12.53 11.79 1.67
N ASN A 28 11.37 11.39 1.13
CA ASN A 28 10.73 12.10 0.03
C ASN A 28 10.33 13.53 0.40
N ALA A 29 10.04 13.81 1.66
CA ALA A 29 9.78 15.18 2.13
C ALA A 29 11.08 16.00 2.18
N GLN A 30 12.20 15.41 2.62
CA GLN A 30 13.50 16.07 2.63
C GLN A 30 13.99 16.41 1.21
N ILE A 31 13.84 15.49 0.26
CA ILE A 31 14.23 15.73 -1.15
C ILE A 31 13.44 16.91 -1.73
N ARG A 32 12.13 16.98 -1.47
CA ARG A 32 11.29 18.11 -1.91
C ARG A 32 11.71 19.44 -1.29
N LYS A 33 12.09 19.45 0.00
CA LYS A 33 12.61 20.64 0.67
C LYS A 33 13.90 21.17 0.04
N GLN A 34 14.73 20.28 -0.50
CA GLN A 34 15.97 20.62 -1.20
C GLN A 34 15.75 21.00 -2.68
N GLY A 35 14.49 21.12 -3.13
CA GLY A 35 14.14 21.47 -4.51
C GLY A 35 14.07 20.28 -5.48
N GLY A 36 14.30 19.05 -5.00
CA GLY A 36 14.14 17.84 -5.80
C GLY A 36 12.67 17.57 -6.15
N ARG A 37 12.42 17.17 -7.39
CA ARG A 37 11.07 16.79 -7.88
C ARG A 37 11.06 15.34 -8.32
N HIS A 38 10.00 14.63 -7.97
CA HIS A 38 9.73 13.28 -8.47
C HIS A 38 8.41 13.29 -9.24
N LYS A 39 8.32 12.47 -10.29
CA LYS A 39 7.05 12.21 -10.96
C LYS A 39 6.12 11.47 -10.01
N GLY A 40 4.81 11.75 -10.12
CA GLY A 40 3.79 10.97 -9.45
C GLY A 40 3.78 9.51 -9.93
N PRO A 41 3.13 8.61 -9.19
CA PRO A 41 2.94 7.25 -9.65
C PRO A 41 2.21 7.26 -11.00
N PRO A 42 2.57 6.36 -11.94
CA PRO A 42 1.84 6.23 -13.18
C PRO A 42 0.40 5.76 -12.93
N PRO A 43 -0.51 5.93 -13.90
CA PRO A 43 -1.84 5.33 -13.85
C PRO A 43 -1.77 3.80 -13.65
N PHE A 44 -2.74 3.22 -12.95
CA PHE A 44 -2.80 1.77 -12.79
C PHE A 44 -2.97 1.05 -14.11
N THR A 45 -2.22 -0.04 -14.27
CA THR A 45 -2.38 -0.97 -15.37
C THR A 45 -3.51 -1.96 -15.08
N LYS A 46 -3.97 -2.67 -16.13
CA LYS A 46 -4.88 -3.81 -15.95
C LYS A 46 -4.30 -4.89 -15.04
N GLN A 47 -2.97 -5.03 -15.00
CA GLN A 47 -2.31 -5.98 -14.12
C GLN A 47 -2.37 -5.54 -12.66
N ASP A 48 -2.18 -4.25 -12.38
CA ASP A 48 -2.32 -3.70 -11.02
C ASP A 48 -3.72 -3.92 -10.45
N GLN A 49 -4.74 -3.73 -11.29
CA GLN A 49 -6.14 -3.98 -10.93
C GLN A 49 -6.37 -5.46 -10.56
N LYS A 50 -5.87 -6.39 -11.38
CA LYS A 50 -5.95 -7.83 -11.09
C LYS A 50 -5.23 -8.20 -9.79
N VAL A 51 -4.05 -7.64 -9.53
CA VAL A 51 -3.29 -7.88 -8.30
C VAL A 51 -4.06 -7.36 -7.08
N PHE A 52 -4.67 -6.19 -7.19
CA PHE A 52 -5.52 -5.64 -6.14
C PHE A 52 -6.72 -6.55 -5.87
N GLU A 53 -7.48 -6.90 -6.90
CA GLU A 53 -8.66 -7.76 -6.81
C GLU A 53 -8.35 -9.09 -6.13
N GLN A 54 -7.31 -9.79 -6.58
CA GLN A 54 -6.87 -11.05 -5.99
C GLN A 54 -6.48 -10.89 -4.51
N SER A 55 -5.81 -9.79 -4.16
CA SER A 55 -5.39 -9.52 -2.79
C SER A 55 -6.60 -9.24 -1.88
N LEU A 56 -7.59 -8.51 -2.39
CA LEU A 56 -8.83 -8.23 -1.68
C LEU A 56 -9.65 -9.50 -1.46
N LEU A 57 -9.83 -10.34 -2.48
CA LEU A 57 -10.56 -11.60 -2.36
C LEU A 57 -9.93 -12.55 -1.33
N ARG A 58 -8.59 -12.64 -1.32
CA ARG A 58 -7.86 -13.41 -0.28
C ARG A 58 -8.15 -12.91 1.12
N VAL A 59 -8.21 -11.58 1.31
CA VAL A 59 -8.53 -10.99 2.62
C VAL A 59 -9.96 -11.30 3.03
N ILE A 60 -10.93 -11.16 2.12
CA ILE A 60 -12.34 -11.45 2.40
C ILE A 60 -12.51 -12.92 2.78
N HIS A 61 -11.93 -13.84 2.01
CA HIS A 61 -12.01 -15.27 2.31
C HIS A 61 -11.37 -15.60 3.66
N ARG A 62 -10.18 -15.07 3.95
CA ARG A 62 -9.51 -15.25 5.25
C ARG A 62 -10.37 -14.75 6.41
N ILE A 63 -11.09 -13.64 6.26
CA ILE A 63 -11.97 -13.13 7.32
C ILE A 63 -13.17 -14.06 7.51
N LYS A 64 -13.77 -14.57 6.43
CA LYS A 64 -14.88 -15.53 6.50
C LYS A 64 -14.52 -16.83 7.21
N GLU A 65 -13.29 -17.32 7.06
CA GLU A 65 -12.82 -18.53 7.76
C GLU A 65 -12.52 -18.30 9.26
N LEU A 66 -12.48 -17.04 9.71
CA LEU A 66 -12.24 -16.67 11.11
C LEU A 66 -13.54 -16.43 11.89
N ASP A 67 -14.66 -16.29 11.18
CA ASP A 67 -16.02 -16.16 11.72
C ASP A 67 -16.67 -17.54 11.88
#